data_AF-A0A959IDQ9-F1
#
_entry.id   AF-A0A959IDQ9-F1
#
_cell.length_a   1.000
_cell.length_b   1.000
_cell.length_c   1.000
_cell.angle_alpha   90.00
_cell.angle_beta   90.00
_cell.angle_gamma   90.00
#
_symmetry.space_group_name_H-M   'P 1'
#
loop_
_entity.id
_entity.type
_entity.pdbx_description
1 polymer ?
#
loop_
_entity_poly.entity_id
_entity_poly.type
_entity_poly.pdbx_seq_one_letter_code
_entity_poly.pdbx_strand_id
1 'polypeptide(L)'
;MEKNAPLFADFSPVTKKSWLAQIEKDLKGRSPEEFEWQIAENLRMSPFIHAEDYPATPPPITDDRTDNRWEIGEDYEWSSLAGANEALRDGLLHGVQAPRLLPDKVLEPGDLQALLQGVELSYISLHFAGLPGQKELAAQVGHWLDFLEKNSIEGAPLRGSFSAGMNEDATPALAKALLTASERIPHFRLLTVDLKAQYDGPESAIAELQAAVRTGDRLLREWQEHGLSPAAIHRQLQFSFAIGASYFLQIAKLRAFRLLWTQVMLAYELPEEAFPPVEAHLAPATQTDDQHTNMIRATTQAMSAAIGGADRLTILPGDAFQGRSTDFARRIARNVQHILQMESHLDQVVDPAAGSYYIEILTEKLARAAWER
;
A
#
# COMPACT_ATOMS: atom_id res chain seq x y z
N MET A 1 31.64 -24.61 24.67
CA MET A 1 31.64 -23.38 23.85
C MET A 1 30.97 -22.31 24.69
N GLU A 2 31.70 -21.27 25.08
CA GLU A 2 31.10 -20.09 25.69
C GLU A 2 30.09 -19.51 24.69
N LYS A 3 28.82 -19.46 25.10
CA LYS A 3 27.70 -19.11 24.20
C LYS A 3 27.72 -17.66 23.69
N ASN A 4 28.67 -16.83 24.12
CA ASN A 4 28.69 -15.38 23.88
C ASN A 4 30.07 -14.79 23.54
N ALA A 5 31.02 -15.57 23.01
CA ALA A 5 32.27 -14.97 22.53
C ALA A 5 31.97 -14.03 21.34
N PRO A 6 32.31 -12.73 21.39
CA PRO A 6 32.03 -11.82 20.29
C PRO A 6 32.77 -12.29 19.04
N LEU A 7 32.02 -12.48 17.96
CA LEU A 7 32.62 -12.75 16.65
C LEU A 7 33.55 -11.58 16.31
N PHE A 8 34.73 -11.90 15.78
CA PHE A 8 35.77 -10.94 15.39
C PHE A 8 36.50 -10.20 16.53
N ALA A 9 36.44 -10.69 17.78
CA ALA A 9 37.20 -10.12 18.89
C ALA A 9 38.73 -10.03 18.65
N ASP A 10 39.26 -10.90 17.79
CA ASP A 10 40.67 -10.94 17.42
C ASP A 10 41.07 -9.87 16.39
N PHE A 11 40.12 -9.10 15.85
CA PHE A 11 40.36 -8.08 14.83
C PHE A 11 40.00 -6.68 15.34
N SER A 12 40.85 -5.71 15.03
CA SER A 12 40.53 -4.30 15.26
C SER A 12 39.35 -3.87 14.37
N PRO A 13 38.42 -3.03 14.87
CA PRO A 13 37.38 -2.44 14.04
C PRO A 13 37.96 -1.71 12.83
N VAL A 14 37.36 -1.92 11.66
CA VAL A 14 37.77 -1.26 10.41
C VAL A 14 36.90 -0.04 10.19
N THR A 15 37.52 1.13 10.04
CA THR A 15 36.80 2.39 9.80
C THR A 15 36.24 2.48 8.39
N LYS A 16 35.23 3.34 8.18
CA LYS A 16 34.71 3.67 6.84
C LYS A 16 35.84 4.12 5.91
N LYS A 17 36.76 4.95 6.41
CA LYS A 17 37.90 5.46 5.65
C LYS A 17 38.79 4.33 5.13
N SER A 18 39.07 3.32 5.96
CA SER A 18 39.87 2.16 5.56
C SER A 18 39.19 1.34 4.48
N TRP A 19 37.86 1.15 4.57
CA TRP A 19 37.07 0.50 3.52
C TRP A 19 37.09 1.28 2.21
N LEU A 20 36.87 2.60 2.24
CA LEU A 20 36.91 3.43 1.06
C LEU A 20 38.28 3.39 0.36
N ALA A 21 39.38 3.46 1.13
CA ALA A 21 40.73 3.35 0.57
C ALA A 21 40.96 2.00 -0.13
N GLN A 22 40.39 0.91 0.41
CA GLN A 22 40.47 -0.40 -0.22
C GLN A 22 39.61 -0.46 -1.49
N ILE A 23 38.39 0.11 -1.47
CA ILE A 23 37.51 0.21 -2.65
C ILE A 23 38.20 0.99 -3.77
N GLU A 24 38.77 2.17 -3.48
CA GLU A 24 39.50 2.99 -4.47
C GLU A 24 40.66 2.23 -5.12
N LYS A 25 41.41 1.46 -4.31
CA LYS A 25 42.48 0.59 -4.79
C LYS A 25 41.95 -0.48 -5.74
N ASP A 26 40.85 -1.14 -5.40
CA ASP A 26 40.24 -2.21 -6.21
C ASP A 26 39.60 -1.66 -7.49
N LEU A 27 39.12 -0.42 -7.46
CA LEU A 27 38.61 0.33 -8.60
C LEU A 27 39.71 0.84 -9.54
N LYS A 28 41.00 0.58 -9.24
CA LYS A 28 42.16 0.96 -10.06
C LYS A 28 42.17 2.45 -10.43
N GLY A 29 41.79 3.31 -9.49
CA GLY A 29 41.81 4.77 -9.66
C GLY A 29 40.52 5.40 -10.22
N ARG A 30 39.45 4.62 -10.43
CA ARG A 30 38.11 5.17 -10.68
C ARG A 30 37.46 5.67 -9.39
N SER A 31 36.63 6.69 -9.48
CA SER A 31 35.92 7.21 -8.31
C SER A 31 34.78 6.27 -7.90
N PRO A 32 34.60 5.95 -6.60
CA PRO A 32 33.42 5.23 -6.12
C PRO A 32 32.09 5.93 -6.49
N GLU A 33 32.10 7.25 -6.66
CA GLU A 33 30.94 8.05 -7.04
C GLU A 33 30.38 7.68 -8.42
N GLU A 34 31.21 7.12 -9.32
CA GLU A 34 30.79 6.64 -10.64
C GLU A 34 29.81 5.46 -10.56
N PHE A 35 29.73 4.80 -9.39
CA PHE A 35 28.87 3.65 -9.14
C PHE A 35 27.66 4.00 -8.27
N GLU A 36 27.45 5.28 -7.99
CA GLU A 36 26.22 5.73 -7.34
C GLU A 36 25.01 5.41 -8.23
N TRP A 37 23.98 4.86 -7.60
CA TRP A 37 22.71 4.66 -8.26
C TRP A 37 21.94 5.99 -8.28
N GLN A 38 21.78 6.57 -9.47
CA GLN A 38 20.91 7.72 -9.70
C GLN A 38 19.44 7.24 -9.73
N ILE A 39 18.65 7.68 -8.76
CA ILE A 39 17.23 7.29 -8.62
C ILE A 39 16.32 8.36 -9.23
N ALA A 40 16.57 9.63 -8.90
CA ALA A 40 15.89 10.81 -9.43
C ALA A 40 16.91 11.96 -9.50
N GLU A 41 16.62 13.05 -10.20
CA GLU A 41 17.56 14.17 -10.45
C GLU A 41 18.38 14.57 -9.19
N ASN A 42 17.72 14.70 -8.05
CA ASN A 42 18.32 15.10 -6.78
C ASN A 42 18.47 13.96 -5.75
N LEU A 43 18.39 12.71 -6.18
CA LEU A 43 18.47 11.54 -5.30
C LEU A 43 19.44 10.50 -5.84
N ARG A 44 20.55 10.32 -5.09
CA ARG A 44 21.57 9.30 -5.34
C ARG A 44 21.80 8.43 -4.13
N MET A 45 22.14 7.17 -4.39
CA MET A 45 22.53 6.21 -3.36
C MET A 45 23.91 5.63 -3.66
N SER A 46 24.78 5.69 -2.65
CA SER A 46 26.07 5.01 -2.67
C SER A 46 25.88 3.49 -2.66
N PRO A 47 26.68 2.73 -3.43
CA PRO A 47 26.68 1.27 -3.36
C PRO A 47 27.33 0.75 -2.07
N PHE A 48 28.01 1.61 -1.32
CA PHE A 48 28.67 1.28 -0.05
C PHE A 48 28.15 2.17 1.08
N ILE A 49 27.63 1.54 2.13
CA ILE A 49 27.20 2.21 3.35
C ILE A 49 27.89 1.56 4.54
N HIS A 50 28.33 2.39 5.48
CA HIS A 50 29.00 1.96 6.70
C HIS A 50 28.21 2.39 7.94
N ALA A 51 28.45 1.74 9.09
CA ALA A 51 27.82 2.10 10.36
C ALA A 51 28.09 3.56 10.78
N GLU A 52 29.21 4.12 10.34
CA GLU A 52 29.55 5.55 10.55
C GLU A 52 28.62 6.51 9.81
N ASP A 53 27.93 6.07 8.75
CA ASP A 53 26.92 6.86 8.04
C ASP A 53 25.57 6.89 8.76
N TYR A 54 25.41 6.02 9.75
CA TYR A 54 24.15 5.82 10.44
C TYR A 54 24.37 5.57 11.94
N PRO A 55 24.80 6.60 12.69
CA PRO A 55 25.27 6.44 14.07
C PRO A 55 24.15 6.13 15.07
N ALA A 56 22.89 6.38 14.71
CA ALA A 56 21.73 6.11 15.55
C ALA A 56 20.68 5.32 14.76
N THR A 57 20.33 4.13 15.25
CA THR A 57 19.26 3.31 14.68
C THR A 57 17.91 3.78 15.21
N PRO A 58 16.98 4.23 14.35
CA PRO A 58 15.65 4.61 14.76
C PRO A 58 14.88 3.35 15.19
N PRO A 59 13.83 3.50 16.00
CA PRO A 59 12.94 2.40 16.27
C PRO A 59 12.26 1.93 14.97
N PRO A 60 11.85 0.66 14.89
CA PRO A 60 11.03 0.16 13.79
C PRO A 60 9.75 0.99 13.62
N ILE A 61 9.29 1.16 12.39
CA ILE A 61 8.03 1.86 12.09
C ILE A 61 6.88 0.85 12.22
N THR A 62 6.19 0.85 13.36
CA THR A 62 5.23 -0.22 13.68
C THR A 62 3.77 0.12 13.45
N ASP A 63 3.36 1.40 13.48
CA ASP A 63 1.95 1.81 13.34
C ASP A 63 0.98 0.93 14.19
N ASP A 64 1.32 0.69 15.46
CA ASP A 64 0.61 -0.23 16.40
C ASP A 64 0.51 -1.70 16.03
N ARG A 65 1.13 -2.09 14.93
CA ARG A 65 1.13 -3.48 14.50
C ARG A 65 1.94 -4.34 15.46
N THR A 66 1.37 -5.51 15.74
CA THR A 66 2.03 -6.57 16.51
C THR A 66 2.58 -7.67 15.61
N ASP A 67 2.17 -7.69 14.34
CA ASP A 67 2.62 -8.58 13.29
C ASP A 67 2.61 -7.84 11.93
N ASN A 68 3.22 -8.42 10.92
CA ASN A 68 3.29 -7.86 9.57
C ASN A 68 2.30 -8.53 8.61
N ARG A 69 1.16 -9.02 9.11
CA ARG A 69 0.12 -9.59 8.24
C ARG A 69 -0.49 -8.50 7.37
N TRP A 70 -0.75 -8.84 6.13
CA TRP A 70 -1.52 -8.03 5.18
C TRP A 70 -2.76 -8.79 4.74
N GLU A 71 -3.81 -8.10 4.32
CA GLU A 71 -4.98 -8.76 3.74
C GLU A 71 -4.68 -9.14 2.28
N ILE A 72 -4.93 -10.41 1.95
CA ILE A 72 -4.72 -10.96 0.60
C ILE A 72 -5.81 -10.45 -0.34
N GLY A 73 -5.42 -9.53 -1.23
CA GLY A 73 -6.30 -8.88 -2.18
C GLY A 73 -6.30 -9.52 -3.57
N GLU A 74 -7.46 -9.45 -4.24
CA GLU A 74 -7.66 -9.88 -5.63
C GLU A 74 -8.66 -8.94 -6.30
N ASP A 75 -8.33 -8.48 -7.51
CA ASP A 75 -9.22 -7.63 -8.31
C ASP A 75 -10.18 -8.51 -9.14
N TYR A 76 -11.47 -8.13 -9.15
CA TYR A 76 -12.52 -8.81 -9.90
C TYR A 76 -13.14 -7.88 -10.93
N GLU A 77 -12.89 -8.19 -12.20
CA GLU A 77 -13.64 -7.66 -13.33
C GLU A 77 -14.75 -8.63 -13.73
N TRP A 78 -15.90 -8.12 -14.12
CA TRP A 78 -17.03 -8.97 -14.54
C TRP A 78 -17.87 -8.33 -15.65
N SER A 79 -18.63 -9.18 -16.33
CA SER A 79 -19.62 -8.78 -17.33
C SER A 79 -21.07 -9.05 -16.88
N SER A 80 -21.27 -9.75 -15.75
CA SER A 80 -22.57 -10.01 -15.17
C SER A 80 -22.47 -10.18 -13.64
N LEU A 81 -23.54 -9.82 -12.93
CA LEU A 81 -23.59 -9.95 -11.46
C LEU A 81 -23.47 -11.41 -11.00
N ALA A 82 -24.07 -12.34 -11.75
CA ALA A 82 -23.97 -13.77 -11.43
C ALA A 82 -22.54 -14.27 -11.56
N GLY A 83 -21.84 -13.90 -12.65
CA GLY A 83 -20.43 -14.27 -12.84
C GLY A 83 -19.52 -13.59 -11.81
N ALA A 84 -19.84 -12.36 -11.40
CA ALA A 84 -19.13 -11.65 -10.34
C ALA A 84 -19.28 -12.36 -8.99
N ASN A 85 -20.51 -12.76 -8.61
CA ASN A 85 -20.76 -13.51 -7.38
C ASN A 85 -20.02 -14.86 -7.38
N GLU A 86 -20.08 -15.60 -8.49
CA GLU A 86 -19.38 -16.88 -8.62
C GLU A 86 -17.86 -16.71 -8.45
N ALA A 87 -17.26 -15.76 -9.16
CA ALA A 87 -15.83 -15.48 -9.06
C ALA A 87 -15.41 -14.99 -7.67
N LEU A 88 -16.22 -14.12 -7.04
CA LEU A 88 -16.00 -13.65 -5.68
C LEU A 88 -15.99 -14.82 -4.70
N ARG A 89 -17.03 -15.67 -4.74
CA ARG A 89 -17.14 -16.83 -3.85
C ARG A 89 -16.01 -17.84 -4.05
N ASP A 90 -15.62 -18.08 -5.30
CA ASP A 90 -14.46 -18.92 -5.62
C ASP A 90 -13.18 -18.37 -4.99
N GLY A 91 -12.91 -17.07 -5.14
CA GLY A 91 -11.77 -16.41 -4.51
C GLY A 91 -11.76 -16.55 -2.99
N LEU A 92 -12.89 -16.28 -2.35
CA LEU A 92 -13.05 -16.38 -0.90
C LEU A 92 -12.82 -17.82 -0.39
N LEU A 93 -13.33 -18.83 -1.11
CA LEU A 93 -13.08 -20.24 -0.79
C LEU A 93 -11.59 -20.62 -0.90
N HIS A 94 -10.82 -19.89 -1.70
CA HIS A 94 -9.40 -20.12 -1.93
C HIS A 94 -8.51 -19.09 -1.20
N GLY A 95 -9.01 -18.39 -0.19
CA GLY A 95 -8.20 -17.62 0.75
C GLY A 95 -8.06 -16.13 0.46
N VAL A 96 -8.82 -15.57 -0.48
CA VAL A 96 -8.93 -14.10 -0.63
C VAL A 96 -9.57 -13.51 0.62
N GLN A 97 -8.99 -12.42 1.14
CA GLN A 97 -9.47 -11.70 2.32
C GLN A 97 -10.00 -10.31 1.98
N ALA A 98 -9.40 -9.68 0.97
CA ALA A 98 -9.71 -8.32 0.55
C ALA A 98 -10.13 -8.26 -0.94
N PRO A 99 -11.27 -8.87 -1.34
CA PRO A 99 -11.72 -8.80 -2.71
C PRO A 99 -12.03 -7.36 -3.11
N ARG A 100 -11.51 -6.94 -4.27
CA ARG A 100 -11.75 -5.62 -4.83
C ARG A 100 -12.55 -5.73 -6.12
N LEU A 101 -13.77 -5.23 -6.04
CA LEU A 101 -14.77 -5.30 -7.09
C LEU A 101 -14.70 -4.04 -7.97
N LEU A 102 -14.72 -4.20 -9.29
CA LEU A 102 -14.60 -3.10 -10.27
C LEU A 102 -15.92 -2.86 -11.02
N PRO A 103 -16.94 -2.25 -10.39
CA PRO A 103 -18.19 -1.97 -11.08
C PRO A 103 -18.03 -0.88 -12.15
N ASP A 104 -18.76 -1.01 -13.25
CA ASP A 104 -18.86 -0.03 -14.34
C ASP A 104 -19.98 1.00 -14.12
N LYS A 105 -20.79 0.83 -13.06
CA LYS A 105 -21.93 1.67 -12.70
C LYS A 105 -22.15 1.68 -11.19
N VAL A 106 -22.98 2.60 -10.71
CA VAL A 106 -23.53 2.52 -9.34
C VAL A 106 -24.40 1.26 -9.23
N LEU A 107 -24.14 0.48 -8.18
CA LEU A 107 -24.88 -0.74 -7.85
C LEU A 107 -26.10 -0.38 -7.01
N GLU A 108 -27.27 -0.76 -7.49
CA GLU A 108 -28.53 -0.65 -6.76
C GLU A 108 -28.57 -1.66 -5.59
N PRO A 109 -29.40 -1.46 -4.56
CA PRO A 109 -29.53 -2.43 -3.46
C PRO A 109 -29.86 -3.86 -3.92
N GLY A 110 -30.63 -4.00 -5.00
CA GLY A 110 -30.91 -5.31 -5.62
C GLY A 110 -29.70 -5.92 -6.33
N ASP A 111 -28.86 -5.09 -6.95
CA ASP A 111 -27.59 -5.54 -7.56
C ASP A 111 -26.63 -6.05 -6.47
N LEU A 112 -26.52 -5.31 -5.35
CA LEU A 112 -25.74 -5.71 -4.18
C LEU A 112 -26.23 -7.04 -3.58
N GLN A 113 -27.55 -7.24 -3.48
CA GLN A 113 -28.13 -8.50 -3.01
C GLN A 113 -27.72 -9.69 -3.87
N ALA A 114 -27.76 -9.54 -5.20
CA ALA A 114 -27.38 -10.60 -6.13
C ALA A 114 -25.86 -10.84 -6.09
N LEU A 115 -25.07 -9.77 -6.07
CA LEU A 115 -23.62 -9.81 -6.06
C LEU A 115 -23.04 -10.46 -4.80
N LEU A 116 -23.67 -10.22 -3.64
CA LEU A 116 -23.18 -10.66 -2.33
C LEU A 116 -23.95 -11.86 -1.77
N GLN A 117 -24.75 -12.53 -2.60
CA GLN A 117 -25.47 -13.72 -2.19
C GLN A 117 -24.50 -14.81 -1.69
N GLY A 118 -24.65 -15.21 -0.43
CA GLY A 118 -23.79 -16.24 0.18
C GLY A 118 -22.38 -15.75 0.55
N VAL A 119 -22.18 -14.43 0.65
CA VAL A 119 -20.93 -13.81 1.11
C VAL A 119 -21.11 -13.29 2.53
N GLU A 120 -20.24 -13.73 3.45
CA GLU A 120 -20.27 -13.30 4.85
C GLU A 120 -19.36 -12.10 5.08
N LEU A 121 -19.93 -10.90 5.06
CA LEU A 121 -19.20 -9.63 5.11
C LEU A 121 -18.38 -9.41 6.40
N SER A 122 -18.71 -10.09 7.49
CA SER A 122 -18.00 -9.95 8.77
C SER A 122 -16.59 -10.56 8.76
N TYR A 123 -16.30 -11.47 7.82
CA TYR A 123 -15.01 -12.17 7.73
C TYR A 123 -14.04 -11.56 6.72
N ILE A 124 -14.46 -10.58 5.92
CA ILE A 124 -13.69 -10.03 4.79
C ILE A 124 -13.59 -8.51 4.87
N SER A 125 -12.70 -7.93 4.08
CA SER A 125 -12.68 -6.50 3.76
C SER A 125 -13.12 -6.31 2.31
N LEU A 126 -14.33 -5.77 2.09
CA LEU A 126 -14.90 -5.69 0.74
C LEU A 126 -14.63 -4.31 0.12
N HIS A 127 -13.89 -4.30 -0.99
CA HIS A 127 -13.47 -3.07 -1.66
C HIS A 127 -14.17 -2.90 -3.00
N PHE A 128 -14.46 -1.66 -3.36
CA PHE A 128 -15.06 -1.29 -4.64
C PHE A 128 -14.27 -0.14 -5.24
N ALA A 129 -13.98 -0.23 -6.53
CA ALA A 129 -13.24 0.82 -7.22
C ALA A 129 -13.70 1.06 -8.64
N GLY A 130 -13.35 2.23 -9.17
CA GLY A 130 -13.71 2.63 -10.54
C GLY A 130 -14.97 3.49 -10.64
N LEU A 131 -15.53 3.94 -9.52
CA LEU A 131 -16.63 4.90 -9.57
C LEU A 131 -16.16 6.23 -10.20
N PRO A 132 -16.91 6.81 -11.15
CA PRO A 132 -16.44 7.96 -11.93
C PRO A 132 -16.11 9.21 -11.11
N GLY A 133 -16.88 9.49 -10.05
CA GLY A 133 -16.72 10.71 -9.28
C GLY A 133 -17.49 10.72 -7.96
N GLN A 134 -17.50 11.89 -7.31
CA GLN A 134 -18.05 12.05 -5.96
C GLN A 134 -19.57 11.84 -5.89
N LYS A 135 -20.30 12.16 -6.96
CA LYS A 135 -21.76 12.02 -7.01
C LYS A 135 -22.18 10.54 -7.00
N GLU A 136 -21.54 9.73 -7.84
CA GLU A 136 -21.76 8.28 -7.90
C GLU A 136 -21.34 7.61 -6.60
N LEU A 137 -20.26 8.08 -5.98
CA LEU A 137 -19.84 7.64 -4.65
C LEU A 137 -20.91 7.91 -3.59
N ALA A 138 -21.44 9.13 -3.52
CA ALA A 138 -22.47 9.48 -2.55
C ALA A 138 -23.74 8.62 -2.73
N ALA A 139 -24.15 8.36 -3.98
CA ALA A 139 -25.26 7.47 -4.29
C ALA A 139 -24.95 6.02 -3.86
N GLN A 140 -23.76 5.52 -4.18
CA GLN A 140 -23.33 4.16 -3.84
C GLN A 140 -23.31 3.93 -2.33
N VAL A 141 -22.85 4.92 -1.55
CA VAL A 141 -22.88 4.85 -0.08
C VAL A 141 -24.31 4.77 0.44
N GLY A 142 -25.23 5.55 -0.13
CA GLY A 142 -26.66 5.46 0.21
C GLY A 142 -27.22 4.05 -0.05
N HIS A 143 -26.98 3.52 -1.25
CA HIS A 143 -27.44 2.17 -1.60
C HIS A 143 -26.81 1.07 -0.75
N TRP A 144 -25.54 1.25 -0.36
CA TRP A 144 -24.84 0.34 0.55
C TRP A 144 -25.52 0.32 1.93
N LEU A 145 -25.79 1.49 2.51
CA LEU A 145 -26.46 1.59 3.80
C LEU A 145 -27.88 0.99 3.76
N ASP A 146 -28.64 1.26 2.70
CA ASP A 146 -29.97 0.67 2.49
C ASP A 146 -29.91 -0.86 2.39
N PHE A 147 -28.89 -1.40 1.71
CA PHE A 147 -28.66 -2.84 1.61
C PHE A 147 -28.35 -3.45 2.98
N LEU A 148 -27.48 -2.82 3.77
CA LEU A 148 -27.13 -3.28 5.11
C LEU A 148 -28.33 -3.29 6.05
N GLU A 149 -29.15 -2.24 6.03
CA GLU A 149 -30.36 -2.11 6.84
C GLU A 149 -31.38 -3.19 6.47
N LYS A 150 -31.67 -3.37 5.18
CA LYS A 150 -32.61 -4.40 4.68
C LYS A 150 -32.19 -5.82 5.04
N ASN A 151 -30.89 -6.08 5.10
CA ASN A 151 -30.35 -7.39 5.46
C ASN A 151 -30.02 -7.53 6.95
N SER A 152 -30.33 -6.53 7.78
CA SER A 152 -30.06 -6.54 9.23
C SER A 152 -28.58 -6.79 9.58
N ILE A 153 -27.67 -6.19 8.80
CA ILE A 153 -26.19 -6.32 8.96
C ILE A 153 -25.61 -5.15 9.80
N GLU A 154 -26.47 -4.26 10.30
CA GLU A 154 -26.05 -3.11 11.11
C GLU A 154 -25.33 -3.54 12.40
N GLY A 155 -24.20 -2.88 12.69
CA GLY A 155 -23.38 -3.15 13.87
C GLY A 155 -22.33 -4.25 13.71
N ALA A 156 -22.30 -4.97 12.58
CA ALA A 156 -21.17 -5.83 12.24
C ALA A 156 -19.91 -4.97 12.00
N PRO A 157 -18.70 -5.46 12.33
CA PRO A 157 -17.44 -4.75 12.06
C PRO A 157 -17.10 -4.81 10.57
N LEU A 158 -17.87 -4.09 9.76
CA LEU A 158 -17.72 -4.05 8.31
C LEU A 158 -16.45 -3.31 7.93
N ARG A 159 -15.53 -4.03 7.28
CA ARG A 159 -14.31 -3.49 6.70
C ARG A 159 -14.45 -3.42 5.19
N GLY A 160 -13.86 -2.41 4.59
CA GLY A 160 -13.96 -2.24 3.14
C GLY A 160 -13.74 -0.82 2.69
N SER A 161 -13.90 -0.58 1.39
CA SER A 161 -13.84 0.77 0.86
C SER A 161 -14.65 0.97 -0.41
N PHE A 162 -15.02 2.22 -0.67
CA PHE A 162 -15.42 2.71 -1.98
C PHE A 162 -14.38 3.73 -2.44
N SER A 163 -13.78 3.52 -3.60
CA SER A 163 -12.88 4.49 -4.23
C SER A 163 -13.53 5.09 -5.47
N ALA A 164 -13.51 6.41 -5.58
CA ALA A 164 -13.93 7.17 -6.74
C ALA A 164 -12.86 8.21 -7.11
N GLY A 165 -12.94 8.77 -8.32
CA GLY A 165 -12.11 9.91 -8.69
C GLY A 165 -12.36 11.12 -7.77
N MET A 166 -11.29 11.64 -7.15
CA MET A 166 -11.35 12.76 -6.18
C MET A 166 -10.82 14.08 -6.77
N ASN A 167 -10.94 14.25 -8.08
CA ASN A 167 -10.41 15.41 -8.80
C ASN A 167 -11.34 16.64 -8.77
N GLU A 168 -12.57 16.46 -8.29
CA GLU A 168 -13.59 17.51 -8.17
C GLU A 168 -13.62 18.08 -6.75
N ASP A 169 -14.21 19.26 -6.59
CA ASP A 169 -14.46 19.89 -5.29
C ASP A 169 -15.48 19.10 -4.47
N ALA A 170 -15.40 19.22 -3.14
CA ALA A 170 -16.25 18.58 -2.17
C ALA A 170 -17.71 18.94 -2.41
N THR A 171 -18.53 17.91 -2.61
CA THR A 171 -19.97 18.07 -2.75
C THR A 171 -20.68 17.95 -1.40
N PRO A 172 -21.74 18.74 -1.13
CA PRO A 172 -22.56 18.57 0.07
C PRO A 172 -23.17 17.17 0.21
N ALA A 173 -23.44 16.50 -0.92
CA ALA A 173 -23.95 15.14 -0.94
C ALA A 173 -22.92 14.14 -0.38
N LEU A 174 -21.66 14.24 -0.81
CA LEU A 174 -20.59 13.40 -0.29
C LEU A 174 -20.23 13.76 1.16
N ALA A 175 -20.26 15.04 1.55
CA ALA A 175 -20.08 15.45 2.95
C ALA A 175 -21.07 14.74 3.88
N LYS A 176 -22.35 14.74 3.49
CA LYS A 176 -23.41 14.04 4.23
C LYS A 176 -23.19 12.53 4.26
N ALA A 177 -22.76 11.94 3.14
CA ALA A 177 -22.46 10.51 3.06
C ALA A 177 -21.29 10.13 3.98
N LEU A 178 -20.22 10.94 4.02
CA LEU A 178 -19.07 10.76 4.91
C LEU A 178 -19.47 10.84 6.38
N LEU A 179 -20.27 11.85 6.77
CA LEU A 179 -20.80 11.96 8.13
C LEU A 179 -21.59 10.72 8.52
N THR A 180 -22.54 10.32 7.68
CA THR A 180 -23.39 9.13 7.92
C THR A 180 -22.55 7.85 8.03
N ALA A 181 -21.57 7.69 7.14
CA ALA A 181 -20.68 6.53 7.14
C ALA A 181 -19.77 6.50 8.38
N SER A 182 -19.28 7.65 8.83
CA SER A 182 -18.44 7.74 10.03
C SER A 182 -19.16 7.26 11.30
N GLU A 183 -20.48 7.39 11.35
CA GLU A 183 -21.33 6.94 12.47
C GLU A 183 -21.77 5.48 12.31
N ARG A 184 -22.25 5.09 11.13
CA ARG A 184 -22.86 3.76 10.89
C ARG A 184 -21.85 2.67 10.51
N ILE A 185 -20.79 3.02 9.80
CA ILE A 185 -19.77 2.09 9.27
C ILE A 185 -18.34 2.66 9.45
N PRO A 186 -17.88 2.89 10.69
CA PRO A 186 -16.63 3.61 10.98
C PRO A 186 -15.35 2.92 10.44
N HIS A 187 -15.42 1.63 10.13
CA HIS A 187 -14.31 0.83 9.58
C HIS A 187 -14.34 0.70 8.05
N PHE A 188 -15.33 1.30 7.41
CA PHE A 188 -15.44 1.37 5.95
C PHE A 188 -14.84 2.70 5.48
N ARG A 189 -14.03 2.69 4.42
CA ARG A 189 -13.29 3.86 3.92
C ARG A 189 -13.92 4.43 2.65
N LEU A 190 -14.12 5.73 2.60
CA LEU A 190 -14.73 6.39 1.44
C LEU A 190 -13.78 7.33 0.70
N LEU A 191 -12.63 7.65 1.29
CA LEU A 191 -11.65 8.57 0.73
C LEU A 191 -10.39 7.78 0.40
N THR A 192 -10.22 7.45 -0.87
CA THR A 192 -8.99 6.80 -1.36
C THR A 192 -8.13 7.83 -2.08
N VAL A 193 -6.91 8.04 -1.59
CA VAL A 193 -5.87 8.76 -2.33
C VAL A 193 -5.21 7.74 -3.26
N ASP A 194 -5.68 7.70 -4.51
CA ASP A 194 -5.19 6.77 -5.52
C ASP A 194 -3.98 7.34 -6.26
N LEU A 195 -2.81 6.73 -6.04
CA LEU A 195 -1.53 7.13 -6.60
C LEU A 195 -1.05 6.17 -7.69
N LYS A 196 -1.81 5.10 -7.99
CA LYS A 196 -1.37 4.04 -8.91
C LYS A 196 -1.04 4.57 -10.30
N ALA A 197 -1.84 5.52 -10.79
CA ALA A 197 -1.65 6.14 -12.10
C ALA A 197 -0.44 7.09 -12.19
N GLN A 198 0.16 7.45 -11.05
CA GLN A 198 1.34 8.33 -11.01
C GLN A 198 2.66 7.58 -11.11
N TYR A 199 2.63 6.25 -10.98
CA TYR A 199 3.81 5.44 -11.17
C TYR A 199 4.22 5.42 -12.65
N ASP A 200 5.42 5.92 -12.91
CA ASP A 200 6.04 5.94 -14.25
C ASP A 200 7.46 5.36 -14.24
N GLY A 201 7.84 4.67 -13.15
CA GLY A 201 9.19 4.17 -12.95
C GLY A 201 9.79 4.58 -11.60
N PRO A 202 11.03 4.14 -11.29
CA PRO A 202 11.72 4.46 -10.04
C PRO A 202 11.77 5.96 -9.70
N GLU A 203 11.94 6.81 -10.71
CA GLU A 203 12.04 8.27 -10.60
C GLU A 203 10.75 8.93 -10.08
N SER A 204 9.60 8.29 -10.28
CA SER A 204 8.30 8.81 -9.84
C SER A 204 8.07 8.70 -8.33
N ALA A 205 8.93 7.95 -7.60
CA ALA A 205 8.73 7.68 -6.16
C ALA A 205 8.59 8.96 -5.30
N ILE A 206 9.38 10.00 -5.59
CA ILE A 206 9.29 11.29 -4.87
C ILE A 206 7.96 11.99 -5.18
N ALA A 207 7.54 11.98 -6.44
CA ALA A 207 6.30 12.61 -6.88
C ALA A 207 5.06 11.90 -6.32
N GLU A 208 5.08 10.56 -6.28
CA GLU A 208 4.02 9.76 -5.64
C GLU A 208 3.87 10.13 -4.15
N LEU A 209 4.98 10.25 -3.41
CA LEU A 209 4.98 10.64 -1.98
C LEU A 209 4.46 12.07 -1.77
N GLN A 210 4.90 13.01 -2.61
CA GLN A 210 4.41 14.39 -2.59
C GLN A 210 2.91 14.46 -2.83
N ALA A 211 2.43 13.74 -3.85
CA ALA A 211 1.02 13.70 -4.16
C ALA A 211 0.20 13.03 -3.05
N ALA A 212 0.75 12.00 -2.38
CA ALA A 212 0.12 11.37 -1.22
C ALA A 212 -0.16 12.40 -0.13
N VAL A 213 0.89 13.08 0.34
CA VAL A 213 0.80 14.07 1.43
C VAL A 213 -0.10 15.23 1.01
N ARG A 214 0.14 15.83 -0.16
CA ARG A 214 -0.63 16.99 -0.65
C ARG A 214 -2.11 16.68 -0.80
N THR A 215 -2.45 15.52 -1.34
CA THR A 215 -3.84 15.14 -1.59
C THR A 215 -4.54 14.78 -0.29
N GLY A 216 -3.89 14.01 0.60
CA GLY A 216 -4.44 13.71 1.92
C GLY A 216 -4.69 14.96 2.75
N ASP A 217 -3.72 15.88 2.79
CA ASP A 217 -3.81 17.17 3.48
C ASP A 217 -4.89 18.09 2.87
N ARG A 218 -5.03 18.12 1.54
CA ARG A 218 -6.16 18.79 0.88
C ARG A 218 -7.50 18.23 1.35
N LEU A 219 -7.67 16.91 1.34
CA LEU A 219 -8.92 16.27 1.75
C LEU A 219 -9.24 16.60 3.22
N LEU A 220 -8.25 16.58 4.11
CA LEU A 220 -8.44 16.99 5.51
C LEU A 220 -8.96 18.42 5.64
N ARG A 221 -8.35 19.39 4.96
CA ARG A 221 -8.80 20.80 4.98
C ARG A 221 -10.19 20.98 4.40
N GLU A 222 -10.40 20.44 3.20
CA GLU A 222 -11.61 20.66 2.41
C GLU A 222 -12.85 20.15 3.14
N TRP A 223 -12.80 18.93 3.70
CA TRP A 223 -13.94 18.38 4.44
C TRP A 223 -14.10 19.01 5.84
N GLN A 224 -13.04 19.59 6.40
CA GLN A 224 -13.14 20.36 7.63
C GLN A 224 -13.93 21.66 7.42
N GLU A 225 -13.78 22.31 6.27
CA GLU A 225 -14.61 23.48 5.89
C GLU A 225 -16.10 23.11 5.78
N HIS A 226 -16.41 21.83 5.53
CA HIS A 226 -17.76 21.28 5.51
C HIS A 226 -18.25 20.75 6.89
N GLY A 227 -17.51 21.02 7.96
CA GLY A 227 -17.94 20.75 9.34
C GLY A 227 -17.61 19.35 9.86
N LEU A 228 -16.80 18.55 9.14
CA LEU A 228 -16.29 17.29 9.64
C LEU A 228 -15.04 17.53 10.52
N SER A 229 -14.86 16.74 11.57
CA SER A 229 -13.61 16.78 12.34
C SER A 229 -12.47 16.09 11.57
N PRO A 230 -11.21 16.56 11.71
CA PRO A 230 -10.05 15.90 11.12
C PRO A 230 -9.97 14.40 11.43
N ALA A 231 -10.29 14.01 12.66
CA ALA A 231 -10.31 12.60 13.07
C ALA A 231 -11.42 11.76 12.40
N ALA A 232 -12.56 12.37 12.04
CA ALA A 232 -13.60 11.67 11.28
C ALA A 232 -13.16 11.46 9.83
N ILE A 233 -12.57 12.48 9.20
CA ILE A 233 -12.06 12.42 7.82
C ILE A 233 -10.91 11.41 7.72
N HIS A 234 -9.97 11.49 8.66
CA HIS A 234 -8.80 10.61 8.70
C HIS A 234 -9.16 9.14 8.86
N ARG A 235 -10.16 8.83 9.69
CA ARG A 235 -10.72 7.46 9.78
C ARG A 235 -11.35 6.97 8.48
N GLN A 236 -11.68 7.85 7.53
CA GLN A 236 -12.23 7.50 6.23
C GLN A 236 -11.17 7.43 5.12
N LEU A 237 -9.93 7.84 5.41
CA LEU A 237 -8.82 7.85 4.45
C LEU A 237 -8.19 6.46 4.28
N GLN A 238 -7.70 6.22 3.07
CA GLN A 238 -6.77 5.16 2.71
C GLN A 238 -5.90 5.62 1.53
N PHE A 239 -4.74 4.99 1.36
CA PHE A 239 -3.79 5.32 0.29
C PHE A 239 -3.56 4.10 -0.59
N SER A 240 -3.53 4.29 -1.90
CA SER A 240 -3.27 3.21 -2.86
C SER A 240 -2.02 3.52 -3.67
N PHE A 241 -0.97 2.71 -3.50
CA PHE A 241 0.32 2.86 -4.19
C PHE A 241 0.52 1.76 -5.22
N ALA A 242 1.15 2.13 -6.34
CA ALA A 242 1.67 1.15 -7.29
C ALA A 242 3.07 0.70 -6.86
N ILE A 243 3.33 -0.60 -6.92
CA ILE A 243 4.59 -1.22 -6.53
C ILE A 243 5.38 -1.58 -7.78
N GLY A 244 6.46 -0.83 -8.01
CA GLY A 244 7.37 -1.01 -9.13
C GLY A 244 8.38 -2.13 -8.96
N ALA A 245 9.25 -2.32 -9.96
CA ALA A 245 10.25 -3.39 -9.97
C ALA A 245 11.49 -3.13 -9.08
N SER A 246 11.69 -1.89 -8.61
CA SER A 246 12.88 -1.54 -7.83
C SER A 246 12.71 -1.90 -6.34
N TYR A 247 13.21 -3.09 -5.97
CA TYR A 247 12.95 -3.75 -4.69
C TYR A 247 13.14 -2.86 -3.45
N PHE A 248 14.37 -2.37 -3.20
CA PHE A 248 14.67 -1.55 -2.02
C PHE A 248 13.97 -0.20 -2.04
N LEU A 249 13.76 0.38 -3.23
CA LEU A 249 13.07 1.65 -3.38
C LEU A 249 11.60 1.52 -3.00
N GLN A 250 10.93 0.43 -3.35
CA GLN A 250 9.54 0.21 -2.95
C GLN A 250 9.41 0.03 -1.43
N ILE A 251 10.33 -0.71 -0.80
CA ILE A 251 10.37 -0.83 0.67
C ILE A 251 10.52 0.56 1.30
N ALA A 252 11.53 1.32 0.88
CA ALA A 252 11.82 2.63 1.42
C ALA A 252 10.71 3.66 1.12
N LYS A 253 10.01 3.56 -0.03
CA LYS A 253 8.88 4.43 -0.39
C LYS A 253 7.73 4.28 0.60
N LEU A 254 7.31 3.04 0.90
CA LEU A 254 6.20 2.81 1.84
C LEU A 254 6.57 3.21 3.27
N ARG A 255 7.83 3.01 3.68
CA ARG A 255 8.34 3.51 4.97
C ARG A 255 8.38 5.04 5.02
N ALA A 256 8.86 5.68 3.95
CA ALA A 256 8.95 7.14 3.86
C ALA A 256 7.57 7.79 3.90
N PHE A 257 6.56 7.17 3.27
CA PHE A 257 5.17 7.62 3.37
C PHE A 257 4.70 7.72 4.83
N ARG A 258 4.98 6.72 5.67
CA ARG A 258 4.61 6.73 7.09
C ARG A 258 5.28 7.85 7.86
N LEU A 259 6.57 8.08 7.62
CA LEU A 259 7.30 9.19 8.23
C LEU A 259 6.68 10.55 7.87
N LEU A 260 6.34 10.73 6.59
CA LEU A 260 5.70 11.96 6.11
C LEU A 260 4.29 12.11 6.67
N TRP A 261 3.51 11.04 6.67
CA TRP A 261 2.13 11.08 7.16
C TRP A 261 2.06 11.27 8.68
N THR A 262 3.05 10.80 9.43
CA THR A 262 3.21 11.12 10.86
C THR A 262 3.27 12.64 11.08
N GLN A 263 3.99 13.38 10.23
CA GLN A 263 4.05 14.84 10.33
C GLN A 263 2.69 15.50 10.06
N VAL A 264 1.92 14.96 9.12
CA VAL A 264 0.53 15.40 8.87
C VAL A 264 -0.33 15.11 10.10
N MET A 265 -0.25 13.90 10.66
CA MET A 265 -1.01 13.52 11.85
C MET A 265 -0.72 14.42 13.05
N LEU A 266 0.56 14.73 13.29
CA LEU A 266 0.98 15.68 14.33
C LEU A 266 0.40 17.08 14.10
N ALA A 267 0.38 17.58 12.86
CA ALA A 267 -0.14 18.90 12.53
C ALA A 267 -1.66 19.03 12.78
N TYR A 268 -2.41 17.94 12.63
CA TYR A 268 -3.86 17.89 12.86
C TYR A 268 -4.24 17.32 14.23
N GLU A 269 -3.28 17.13 15.15
CA GLU A 269 -3.48 16.54 16.49
C GLU A 269 -4.20 15.18 16.45
N LEU A 270 -3.88 14.37 15.43
CA LEU A 270 -4.43 13.03 15.27
C LEU A 270 -3.63 12.02 16.11
N PRO A 271 -4.26 10.95 16.64
CA PRO A 271 -3.54 9.93 17.40
C PRO A 271 -2.43 9.30 16.57
N GLU A 272 -1.21 9.22 17.10
CA GLU A 272 -0.03 8.67 16.41
C GLU A 272 -0.23 7.24 15.91
N GLU A 273 -1.16 6.51 16.51
CA GLU A 273 -1.46 5.10 16.29
C GLU A 273 -2.45 4.86 15.12
N ALA A 274 -3.11 5.90 14.64
CA ALA A 274 -4.27 5.77 13.75
C ALA A 274 -3.92 5.77 12.25
N PHE A 275 -2.87 5.10 11.80
CA PHE A 275 -2.44 5.18 10.39
C PHE A 275 -3.55 4.75 9.40
N PRO A 276 -3.80 5.52 8.34
CA PRO A 276 -4.67 5.11 7.25
C PRO A 276 -4.10 3.88 6.53
N PRO A 277 -4.93 2.88 6.18
CA PRO A 277 -4.45 1.70 5.47
C PRO A 277 -3.77 2.05 4.14
N VAL A 278 -2.68 1.34 3.87
CA VAL A 278 -1.92 1.40 2.62
C VAL A 278 -2.21 0.17 1.78
N GLU A 279 -2.86 0.38 0.63
CA GLU A 279 -3.09 -0.62 -0.40
C GLU A 279 -1.94 -0.62 -1.39
N ALA A 280 -1.31 -1.78 -1.57
CA ALA A 280 -0.27 -1.99 -2.55
C ALA A 280 -0.82 -2.77 -3.75
N HIS A 281 -0.69 -2.21 -4.94
CA HIS A 281 -1.02 -2.89 -6.20
C HIS A 281 0.24 -3.02 -7.05
N LEU A 282 0.48 -4.19 -7.62
CA LEU A 282 1.62 -4.31 -8.53
C LEU A 282 1.40 -3.48 -9.79
N ALA A 283 2.40 -2.68 -10.16
CA ALA A 283 2.31 -1.72 -11.24
C ALA A 283 2.16 -2.43 -12.60
N PRO A 284 1.07 -2.22 -13.37
CA PRO A 284 0.89 -2.81 -14.69
C PRO A 284 2.03 -2.47 -15.66
N ALA A 285 2.60 -1.27 -15.55
CA ALA A 285 3.74 -0.80 -16.35
C ALA A 285 5.01 -1.66 -16.20
N THR A 286 5.06 -2.58 -15.23
CA THR A 286 6.19 -3.50 -15.02
C THR A 286 6.03 -4.84 -15.74
N GLN A 287 4.86 -5.12 -16.31
CA GLN A 287 4.62 -6.37 -17.05
C GLN A 287 5.23 -6.33 -18.44
N THR A 288 5.70 -7.49 -18.89
CA THR A 288 6.10 -7.76 -20.26
C THR A 288 5.11 -8.72 -20.92
N ASP A 289 5.34 -9.09 -22.17
CA ASP A 289 4.59 -10.10 -22.92
C ASP A 289 4.93 -11.55 -22.52
N ASP A 290 5.84 -11.75 -21.56
CA ASP A 290 6.18 -13.07 -21.01
C ASP A 290 5.57 -13.29 -19.62
N GLN A 291 4.54 -14.13 -19.57
CA GLN A 291 3.83 -14.45 -18.34
C GLN A 291 4.72 -15.01 -17.23
N HIS A 292 5.76 -15.77 -17.58
CA HIS A 292 6.63 -16.43 -16.59
C HIS A 292 7.57 -15.43 -15.93
N THR A 293 8.14 -14.50 -16.71
CA THR A 293 8.89 -13.37 -16.18
C THR A 293 8.01 -12.49 -15.28
N ASN A 294 6.74 -12.25 -15.66
CA ASN A 294 5.81 -11.48 -14.84
C ASN A 294 5.54 -12.15 -13.48
N MET A 295 5.41 -13.48 -13.43
CA MET A 295 5.25 -14.22 -12.17
C MET A 295 6.46 -14.08 -11.23
N ILE A 296 7.69 -14.16 -11.77
CA ILE A 296 8.92 -13.97 -10.99
C ILE A 296 9.00 -12.54 -10.46
N ARG A 297 8.73 -11.57 -11.33
CA ARG A 297 8.72 -10.15 -10.97
C ARG A 297 7.70 -9.87 -9.87
N ALA A 298 6.48 -10.39 -10.01
CA ALA A 298 5.42 -10.24 -9.04
C ALA A 298 5.82 -10.71 -7.64
N THR A 299 6.62 -11.78 -7.53
CA THR A 299 7.14 -12.26 -6.24
C THR A 299 8.02 -11.21 -5.57
N THR A 300 8.96 -10.61 -6.30
CA THR A 300 9.85 -9.58 -5.73
C THR A 300 9.11 -8.30 -5.34
N GLN A 301 8.10 -7.90 -6.13
CA GLN A 301 7.27 -6.74 -5.81
C GLN A 301 6.36 -6.99 -4.60
N ALA A 302 5.77 -8.18 -4.51
CA ALA A 302 4.97 -8.60 -3.36
C ALA A 302 5.81 -8.60 -2.07
N MET A 303 7.04 -9.12 -2.13
CA MET A 303 7.98 -9.09 -1.02
C MET A 303 8.33 -7.66 -0.59
N SER A 304 8.60 -6.74 -1.53
CA SER A 304 8.93 -5.36 -1.17
C SER A 304 7.74 -4.61 -0.57
N ALA A 305 6.52 -4.88 -1.05
CA ALA A 305 5.30 -4.35 -0.47
C ALA A 305 5.06 -4.86 0.97
N ALA A 306 5.24 -6.16 1.19
CA ALA A 306 5.10 -6.78 2.51
C ALA A 306 6.15 -6.24 3.50
N ILE A 307 7.42 -6.18 3.11
CA ILE A 307 8.51 -5.67 3.96
C ILE A 307 8.35 -4.16 4.22
N GLY A 308 7.86 -3.41 3.22
CA GLY A 308 7.49 -2.01 3.37
C GLY A 308 6.22 -1.77 4.20
N GLY A 309 5.56 -2.85 4.67
CA GLY A 309 4.42 -2.78 5.58
C GLY A 309 3.08 -2.47 4.89
N ALA A 310 2.81 -2.88 3.66
CA ALA A 310 1.45 -2.72 3.09
C ALA A 310 0.37 -3.37 3.98
N ASP A 311 -0.80 -2.76 4.12
CA ASP A 311 -1.95 -3.34 4.84
C ASP A 311 -2.73 -4.32 3.97
N ARG A 312 -2.78 -4.04 2.67
CA ARG A 312 -3.41 -4.88 1.66
C ARG A 312 -2.50 -5.00 0.46
N LEU A 313 -2.46 -6.19 -0.14
CA LEU A 313 -1.67 -6.44 -1.34
C LEU A 313 -2.53 -7.09 -2.42
N THR A 314 -2.54 -6.48 -3.60
CA THR A 314 -3.17 -7.05 -4.79
C THR A 314 -2.09 -7.33 -5.83
N ILE A 315 -1.93 -8.61 -6.16
CA ILE A 315 -0.98 -9.07 -7.17
C ILE A 315 -1.66 -9.11 -8.53
N LEU A 316 -1.12 -8.34 -9.48
CA LEU A 316 -1.56 -8.38 -10.87
C LEU A 316 -1.17 -9.75 -11.49
N PRO A 317 -2.13 -10.52 -12.05
CA PRO A 317 -1.82 -11.82 -12.65
C PRO A 317 -0.82 -11.71 -13.81
N GLY A 318 0.05 -12.70 -13.96
CA GLY A 318 1.15 -12.64 -14.94
C GLY A 318 0.73 -12.57 -16.42
N ASP A 319 -0.52 -12.92 -16.73
CA ASP A 319 -1.12 -12.87 -18.06
C ASP A 319 -2.02 -11.63 -18.29
N ALA A 320 -2.07 -10.68 -17.35
CA ALA A 320 -2.98 -9.54 -17.40
C ALA A 320 -2.76 -8.62 -18.63
N PHE A 321 -1.56 -8.62 -19.23
CA PHE A 321 -1.30 -7.93 -20.50
C PHE A 321 -2.18 -8.42 -21.68
N GLN A 322 -2.82 -9.58 -21.55
CA GLN A 322 -3.77 -10.13 -22.53
C GLN A 322 -5.21 -9.62 -22.33
N GLY A 323 -5.44 -8.72 -21.37
CA GLY A 323 -6.75 -8.19 -21.02
C GLY A 323 -7.38 -8.98 -19.88
N ARG A 324 -7.96 -10.15 -20.16
CA ARG A 324 -8.61 -10.98 -19.13
C ARG A 324 -7.73 -12.16 -18.71
N SER A 325 -7.39 -12.19 -17.43
CA SER A 325 -6.58 -13.25 -16.84
C SER A 325 -7.30 -14.59 -16.71
N THR A 326 -6.53 -15.66 -16.86
CA THR A 326 -6.98 -17.04 -16.64
C THR A 326 -7.12 -17.36 -15.15
N ASP A 327 -7.94 -18.36 -14.81
CA ASP A 327 -8.08 -18.86 -13.44
C ASP A 327 -6.75 -19.35 -12.87
N PHE A 328 -5.91 -19.94 -13.73
CA PHE A 328 -4.57 -20.37 -13.36
C PHE A 328 -3.71 -19.18 -12.93
N ALA A 329 -3.63 -18.12 -13.73
CA ALA A 329 -2.80 -16.96 -13.40
C ALA A 329 -3.30 -16.20 -12.16
N ARG A 330 -4.63 -16.09 -11.99
CA ARG A 330 -5.23 -15.52 -10.76
C ARG A 330 -4.88 -16.35 -9.53
N ARG A 331 -4.99 -17.67 -9.63
CA ARG A 331 -4.58 -18.58 -8.54
C ARG A 331 -3.10 -18.44 -8.20
N ILE A 332 -2.22 -18.30 -9.20
CA ILE A 332 -0.79 -18.06 -8.95
C ILE A 332 -0.58 -16.72 -8.22
N ALA A 333 -1.23 -15.65 -8.68
CA ALA A 333 -1.14 -14.33 -8.03
C ALA A 333 -1.55 -14.39 -6.55
N ARG A 334 -2.65 -15.09 -6.23
CA ARG A 334 -3.06 -15.33 -4.84
C ARG A 334 -2.08 -16.18 -4.06
N ASN A 335 -1.62 -17.30 -4.64
CA ASN A 335 -0.72 -18.23 -3.97
C ASN A 335 0.65 -17.63 -3.64
N VAL A 336 1.16 -16.69 -4.45
CA VAL A 336 2.40 -15.96 -4.10
C VAL A 336 2.24 -15.28 -2.74
N GLN A 337 1.11 -14.62 -2.48
CA GLN A 337 0.86 -13.98 -1.19
C GLN A 337 0.80 -15.00 -0.05
N HIS A 338 0.08 -16.11 -0.25
CA HIS A 338 -0.02 -17.20 0.71
C HIS A 338 1.34 -17.80 1.07
N ILE A 339 2.21 -18.06 0.08
CA ILE A 339 3.57 -18.59 0.30
C ILE A 339 4.38 -17.57 1.12
N LEU A 340 4.31 -16.28 0.76
CA LEU A 340 5.05 -15.25 1.49
C LEU A 340 4.62 -15.11 2.96
N GLN A 341 3.33 -15.27 3.27
CA GLN A 341 2.84 -15.28 4.65
C GLN A 341 3.13 -16.60 5.37
N MET A 342 2.64 -17.72 4.83
CA MET A 342 2.55 -18.98 5.57
C MET A 342 3.84 -19.82 5.51
N GLU A 343 4.66 -19.68 4.48
CA GLU A 343 5.87 -20.49 4.29
C GLU A 343 7.15 -19.68 4.47
N SER A 344 7.16 -18.42 3.99
CA SER A 344 8.31 -17.51 4.15
C SER A 344 8.25 -16.69 5.44
N HIS A 345 7.12 -16.70 6.16
CA HIS A 345 6.93 -16.02 7.44
C HIS A 345 7.22 -14.51 7.40
N LEU A 346 6.98 -13.85 6.25
CA LEU A 346 7.14 -12.39 6.13
C LEU A 346 6.06 -11.61 6.90
N ASP A 347 5.08 -12.31 7.46
CA ASP A 347 4.01 -11.76 8.28
C ASP A 347 4.37 -11.70 9.77
N GLN A 348 5.47 -12.29 10.22
CA GLN A 348 5.75 -12.45 11.66
C GLN A 348 6.44 -11.25 12.30
N VAL A 349 7.30 -10.53 11.55
CA VAL A 349 8.13 -9.44 12.09
C VAL A 349 7.72 -8.13 11.44
N VAL A 350 7.31 -7.17 12.27
CA VAL A 350 6.99 -5.80 11.84
C VAL A 350 8.28 -5.06 11.46
N ASP A 351 8.24 -4.36 10.33
CA ASP A 351 9.36 -3.60 9.74
C ASP A 351 10.70 -4.34 9.83
N PRO A 352 10.84 -5.52 9.18
CA PRO A 352 12.06 -6.33 9.25
C PRO A 352 13.26 -5.64 8.57
N ALA A 353 13.02 -4.53 7.86
CA ALA A 353 14.06 -3.69 7.28
C ALA A 353 14.67 -2.69 8.28
N ALA A 354 14.06 -2.52 9.46
CA ALA A 354 14.53 -1.59 10.49
C ALA A 354 15.99 -1.87 10.87
N GLY A 355 16.81 -0.81 10.89
CA GLY A 355 18.23 -0.91 11.18
C GLY A 355 19.14 -1.31 10.02
N SER A 356 18.58 -1.62 8.84
CA SER A 356 19.37 -1.71 7.61
C SER A 356 19.88 -0.32 7.21
N TYR A 357 21.19 -0.08 7.30
CA TYR A 357 21.76 1.23 6.96
C TYR A 357 21.33 1.74 5.58
N TYR A 358 21.22 0.82 4.60
CA TYR A 358 20.80 1.15 3.24
C TYR A 358 19.35 1.60 3.16
N ILE A 359 18.43 0.81 3.74
CA ILE A 359 17.01 1.11 3.64
C ILE A 359 16.68 2.33 4.48
N GLU A 360 17.30 2.51 5.64
CA GLU A 360 17.09 3.69 6.48
C GLU A 360 17.52 4.98 5.79
N ILE A 361 18.76 5.03 5.25
CA ILE A 361 19.25 6.21 4.53
C ILE A 361 18.39 6.50 3.30
N LEU A 362 17.98 5.47 2.55
CA LEU A 362 17.11 5.65 1.39
C LEU A 362 15.72 6.18 1.81
N THR A 363 15.15 5.65 2.89
CA THR A 363 13.86 6.08 3.45
C THR A 363 13.92 7.55 3.85
N GLU A 364 14.96 7.96 4.59
CA GLU A 364 15.14 9.34 5.03
C GLU A 364 15.31 10.29 3.85
N LYS A 365 16.16 9.93 2.87
CA LYS A 365 16.37 10.78 1.68
C LYS A 365 15.09 10.95 0.87
N LEU A 366 14.30 9.89 0.69
CA LEU A 366 13.00 9.97 0.00
C LEU A 366 12.04 10.89 0.75
N ALA A 367 11.92 10.72 2.07
CA ALA A 367 11.06 11.55 2.90
C ALA A 367 11.48 13.04 2.83
N ARG A 368 12.77 13.35 3.00
CA ARG A 368 13.27 14.74 2.91
C ARG A 368 13.02 15.34 1.54
N ALA A 369 13.36 14.62 0.47
CA ALA A 369 13.16 15.11 -0.89
C ALA A 369 11.67 15.33 -1.22
N ALA A 370 10.79 14.50 -0.68
CA ALA A 370 9.35 14.67 -0.81
C ALA A 370 8.82 15.87 0.00
N TRP A 371 9.38 16.17 1.18
CA TRP A 371 8.92 17.25 2.06
C TRP A 371 9.44 18.65 1.70
N GLU A 372 10.59 18.75 1.01
CA GLU A 372 11.19 20.04 0.63
C GLU A 372 10.37 20.87 -0.38
N ARG A 373 9.32 20.28 -0.98
CA ARG A 373 8.42 20.90 -1.95
C ARG A 373 6.98 20.63 -1.58
#